data_AF-A0A537WJX8-F1
#
_entry.id   AF-A0A537WJX8-F1
#
_cell.length_a   1.000
_cell.length_b   1.000
_cell.length_c   1.000
_cell.angle_alpha   90.00
_cell.angle_beta   90.00
_cell.angle_gamma   90.00
#
_symmetry.space_group_name_H-M   'P 1'
#
loop_
_entity.id
_entity.type
_entity.pdbx_description
1 polymer ?
#
loop_
_entity_poly.entity_id
_entity_poly.type
_entity_poly.pdbx_seq_one_letter_code
_entity_poly.pdbx_strand_id
1 'polypeptide(L)'
;MIAAARRGVPTLITVREPEPTILSALMREPRVAPKQWLKTYAAFYERILPVRFDVVVAKFEEVTSDFGAVTRRLNERFATRFREFDHTTQNVEAVFALIEERAEGPPWQPLFNQWRPPDHIARRSRGMALPSRSYGSSAPRRSARPRRARSCNGIKTQL
;
A
#
# COMPACT_ATOMS: atom_id res chain seq x y z
N MET A 1 -3.96 1.85 5.80
CA MET A 1 -3.45 2.82 6.79
C MET A 1 -4.58 3.58 7.49
N ILE A 2 -5.37 4.41 6.82
CA ILE A 2 -6.46 5.19 7.47
C ILE A 2 -7.45 4.30 8.24
N ALA A 3 -7.88 3.17 7.67
CA ALA A 3 -8.78 2.25 8.35
C ALA A 3 -8.14 1.57 9.58
N ALA A 4 -6.83 1.35 9.56
CA ALA A 4 -6.08 0.77 10.68
C ALA A 4 -5.95 1.78 11.82
N ALA A 5 -5.56 3.02 11.50
CA ALA A 5 -5.52 4.14 12.43
C ALA A 5 -6.86 4.33 13.18
N ARG A 6 -7.96 4.38 12.43
CA ARG A 6 -9.32 4.51 13.00
C ARG A 6 -9.76 3.35 13.89
N ARG A 7 -9.09 2.20 13.80
CA ARG A 7 -9.39 0.99 14.58
C ARG A 7 -8.36 0.73 15.68
N GLY A 8 -7.41 1.64 15.89
CA GLY A 8 -6.32 1.44 16.85
C GLY A 8 -5.39 0.27 16.51
N VAL A 9 -5.36 -0.16 15.24
CA VAL A 9 -4.45 -1.24 14.81
C VAL A 9 -3.04 -0.67 14.67
N PRO A 10 -2.00 -1.34 15.24
CA PRO A 10 -0.62 -0.88 15.15
C PRO A 10 -0.23 -0.52 13.72
N THR A 11 0.15 0.74 13.52
CA THR A 11 0.45 1.28 12.19
C THR A 11 1.71 2.13 12.25
N LEU A 12 2.68 1.80 11.40
CA LEU A 12 3.88 2.58 11.13
C LEU A 12 3.77 3.24 9.76
N ILE A 13 4.09 4.52 9.68
CA ILE A 13 4.20 5.28 8.44
C ILE A 13 5.62 5.81 8.31
N THR A 14 6.30 5.38 7.26
CA THR A 14 7.66 5.84 6.94
C THR A 14 7.59 7.11 6.10
N VAL A 15 8.38 8.11 6.47
CA VAL A 15 8.53 9.37 5.72
C VAL A 15 9.91 9.40 5.11
N ARG A 16 10.00 9.76 3.83
CA ARG A 16 11.25 9.86 3.07
C ARG A 16 11.16 11.05 2.14
N GLU A 17 12.26 11.75 1.91
CA GLU A 17 12.32 12.84 0.93
C GLU A 17 11.76 12.41 -0.45
N PRO A 18 11.02 13.30 -1.15
CA PRO A 18 10.30 12.95 -2.36
C PRO A 18 11.23 12.52 -3.49
N GLU A 19 12.36 13.21 -3.68
CA GLU A 19 13.30 12.94 -4.76
C GLU A 19 13.83 11.50 -4.76
N PRO A 20 14.50 11.01 -3.69
CA PRO A 20 15.01 9.63 -3.66
C PRO A 20 13.87 8.60 -3.66
N THR A 21 12.69 8.95 -3.16
CA THR A 21 11.49 8.09 -3.23
C THR A 21 11.01 7.90 -4.67
N ILE A 22 10.92 9.00 -5.42
CA ILE A 22 10.39 9.01 -6.78
C ILE A 22 11.40 8.41 -7.77
N LEU A 23 12.69 8.68 -7.59
CA LEU A 23 13.75 8.01 -8.36
C LEU A 23 13.68 6.49 -8.18
N SER A 24 13.51 6.03 -6.93
CA SER A 24 13.33 4.61 -6.62
C SER A 24 12.08 4.01 -7.28
N ALA A 25 10.98 4.77 -7.36
CA ALA A 25 9.76 4.33 -8.04
C ALA A 25 9.94 4.28 -9.57
N LEU A 26 10.60 5.29 -10.15
CA LEU A 26 10.87 5.36 -11.59
C LEU A 26 11.78 4.22 -12.07
N MET A 27 12.76 3.80 -11.28
CA MET A 27 13.59 2.64 -11.63
C MET A 27 12.77 1.34 -11.71
N ARG A 28 11.77 1.18 -10.85
CA ARG A 28 10.89 0.00 -10.82
C ARG A 28 9.78 0.06 -11.87
N GLU A 29 9.26 1.25 -12.12
CA GLU A 29 8.13 1.50 -13.02
C GLU A 29 8.44 2.68 -13.97
N PRO A 30 9.40 2.50 -14.91
CA PRO A 30 9.86 3.58 -15.78
C PRO A 30 8.80 4.07 -16.77
N ARG A 31 7.70 3.31 -16.94
CA ARG A 31 6.59 3.63 -17.84
C ARG A 31 5.62 4.65 -17.24
N VAL A 32 5.68 4.90 -15.93
CA VAL A 32 4.82 5.88 -15.25
C VAL A 32 5.52 7.24 -15.27
N ALA A 33 4.82 8.28 -15.74
CA ALA A 33 5.41 9.61 -15.84
C ALA A 33 5.85 10.15 -14.46
N PRO A 34 7.02 10.82 -14.34
CA PRO A 34 7.49 11.39 -13.07
C PRO A 34 6.46 12.30 -12.38
N LYS A 35 5.73 13.09 -13.17
CA LYS A 35 4.64 13.94 -12.69
C LYS A 35 3.53 13.14 -11.98
N GLN A 36 3.24 11.93 -12.45
CA GLN A 36 2.25 11.06 -11.81
C GLN A 36 2.77 10.55 -10.47
N TRP A 37 4.05 10.18 -10.36
CA TRP A 37 4.66 9.79 -9.10
C TRP A 37 4.66 10.92 -8.06
N LEU A 38 5.03 12.15 -8.46
CA LEU A 38 4.94 13.33 -7.60
C LEU A 38 3.53 13.55 -7.06
N LYS A 39 2.52 13.48 -7.93
CA LYS A 39 1.11 13.62 -7.53
C LYS A 39 0.68 12.53 -6.56
N THR A 40 1.04 11.27 -6.84
CA THR A 40 0.72 10.14 -5.97
C THR A 40 1.41 10.28 -4.60
N TYR A 41 2.66 10.71 -4.58
CA TYR A 41 3.42 10.99 -3.34
C TYR A 41 2.71 12.05 -2.49
N ALA A 42 2.40 13.22 -3.08
CA ALA A 42 1.71 14.29 -2.37
C ALA A 42 0.34 13.84 -1.85
N ALA A 43 -0.48 13.23 -2.72
CA ALA A 43 -1.81 12.75 -2.36
C ALA A 43 -1.78 11.68 -1.25
N PHE A 44 -0.74 10.85 -1.19
CA PHE A 44 -0.58 9.87 -0.12
C PHE A 44 -0.42 10.55 1.25
N TYR A 45 0.53 11.47 1.38
CA TYR A 45 0.78 12.15 2.66
C TYR A 45 -0.33 13.11 3.04
N GLU A 46 -0.93 13.82 2.09
CA GLU A 46 -2.12 14.67 2.34
C GLU A 46 -3.28 13.87 2.96
N ARG A 47 -3.53 12.66 2.47
CA ARG A 47 -4.60 11.79 2.99
C ARG A 47 -4.30 11.19 4.36
N ILE A 48 -3.03 11.06 4.71
CA ILE A 48 -2.58 10.51 5.99
C ILE A 48 -2.49 11.59 7.07
N LEU A 49 -2.23 12.84 6.69
CA LEU A 49 -2.06 13.96 7.62
C LEU A 49 -3.16 14.07 8.69
N PRO A 50 -4.45 13.82 8.41
CA PRO A 50 -5.51 13.86 9.43
C PRO A 50 -5.36 12.80 10.53
N VAL A 51 -4.76 11.64 10.23
CA VAL A 51 -4.60 10.50 11.16
C VAL A 51 -3.16 10.36 11.66
N ARG A 52 -2.31 11.37 11.46
CA ARG A 52 -0.89 11.34 11.85
C ARG A 52 -0.68 11.11 13.35
N PHE A 53 -1.65 11.51 14.17
CA PHE A 53 -1.65 11.33 15.61
C PHE A 53 -2.35 10.05 16.06
N ASP A 54 -2.65 9.12 15.15
CA ASP A 54 -3.20 7.79 15.47
C ASP A 54 -2.21 6.67 15.09
N VAL A 55 -1.03 7.03 14.58
CA VAL A 55 -0.03 6.13 14.02
C VAL A 55 1.37 6.51 14.49
N VAL A 56 2.32 5.57 14.45
CA VAL A 56 3.74 5.91 14.61
C VAL A 56 4.27 6.41 13.27
N VAL A 57 4.99 7.52 13.30
CA VAL A 57 5.67 8.09 12.14
C VAL A 57 7.18 8.00 12.38
N ALA A 58 7.91 7.46 11.42
CA ALA A 58 9.36 7.34 11.47
C ALA A 58 9.97 7.82 10.15
N LYS A 59 11.17 8.40 10.22
CA LYS A 59 11.93 8.74 9.01
C LYS A 59 12.49 7.46 8.39
N PHE A 60 12.68 7.45 7.07
CA PHE A 60 13.28 6.33 6.37
C PHE A 60 14.68 6.03 6.89
N GLU A 61 15.47 7.08 7.13
CA GLU A 61 16.82 6.98 7.68
C GLU A 61 16.80 6.26 9.02
N GLU A 62 15.89 6.67 9.91
CA GLU A 62 15.69 6.04 11.22
C GLU A 62 15.27 4.56 11.10
N VAL A 63 14.34 4.25 10.19
CA VAL A 63 13.93 2.86 9.93
C VAL A 63 15.11 2.01 9.46
N THR A 64 16.02 2.58 8.67
CA THR A 64 17.19 1.87 8.14
C THR A 64 18.39 1.86 9.07
N SER A 65 18.47 2.73 10.08
CA SER A 65 19.63 2.85 10.98
C SER A 65 19.35 2.39 12.41
N ASP A 66 18.10 2.45 12.86
CA ASP A 66 17.67 2.04 14.21
C ASP A 66 16.20 1.61 14.20
N PHE A 67 15.95 0.47 13.55
CA PHE A 67 14.60 -0.11 13.52
C PHE A 67 14.12 -0.59 14.90
N GLY A 68 15.04 -0.84 15.84
CA GLY A 68 14.74 -1.20 17.23
C GLY A 68 13.96 -0.08 17.93
N ALA A 69 14.45 1.16 17.86
CA ALA A 69 13.77 2.33 18.42
C ALA A 69 12.38 2.57 17.81
N VAL A 70 12.21 2.32 16.51
CA VAL A 70 10.90 2.40 15.84
C VAL A 70 9.94 1.34 16.40
N THR A 71 10.42 0.11 16.59
CA THR A 71 9.64 -1.00 17.14
C THR A 71 9.22 -0.73 18.59
N ARG A 72 10.13 -0.17 19.40
CA ARG A 72 9.85 0.25 20.77
C ARG A 72 8.73 1.29 20.84
N ARG A 73 8.77 2.33 20.00
CA ARG A 73 7.69 3.33 19.90
C ARG A 73 6.34 2.73 19.48
N LEU A 74 6.33 1.71 18.62
CA LEU A 74 5.10 0.97 18.27
C LEU A 74 4.56 0.23 19.49
N ASN A 75 5.43 -0.48 20.21
CA ASN A 75 5.07 -1.22 21.42
C ASN A 75 4.50 -0.32 22.50
N GLU A 76 5.15 0.80 22.79
CA GLU A 76 4.68 1.78 23.78
C GLU A 76 3.31 2.37 23.41
N ARG A 77 3.13 2.75 22.14
CA ARG A 77 1.89 3.40 21.69
C ARG A 77 0.69 2.47 21.65
N PHE A 78 0.88 1.26 21.16
CA PHE A 78 -0.21 0.32 20.88
C PHE A 78 -0.29 -0.82 21.90
N ALA A 79 0.52 -0.77 22.97
CA ALA A 79 0.66 -1.83 23.97
C ALA A 79 0.98 -3.21 23.34
N THR A 80 1.79 -3.21 22.27
CA THR A 80 2.23 -4.44 21.60
C THR A 80 3.52 -5.00 22.20
N ARG A 81 3.89 -6.22 21.78
CA ARG A 81 5.12 -6.91 22.21
C ARG A 81 5.93 -7.43 21.03
N PHE A 82 6.06 -6.61 19.98
CA PHE A 82 6.92 -6.94 18.86
C PHE A 82 8.37 -7.00 19.34
N ARG A 83 9.12 -8.01 18.89
CA ARG A 83 10.55 -8.12 19.19
C ARG A 83 11.28 -6.97 18.51
N GLU A 84 12.00 -6.17 19.28
CA GLU A 84 12.86 -5.11 18.76
C GLU A 84 13.97 -5.71 17.87
N PHE A 85 14.29 -5.02 16.78
CA PHE A 85 15.40 -5.42 15.91
C PHE A 85 16.70 -4.91 16.50
N ASP A 86 17.66 -5.81 16.69
CA ASP A 86 19.01 -5.46 17.10
C ASP A 86 19.84 -5.11 15.85
N HIS A 87 20.29 -3.86 15.76
CA HIS A 87 20.89 -3.29 14.57
C HIS A 87 22.40 -3.60 14.44
N THR A 88 22.76 -4.88 14.60
CA THR A 88 24.13 -5.36 14.40
C THR A 88 24.43 -5.56 12.92
N THR A 89 25.71 -5.45 12.54
CA THR A 89 26.17 -5.71 11.16
C THR A 89 25.70 -7.06 10.64
N GLN A 90 25.83 -8.12 11.45
CA GLN A 90 25.40 -9.46 11.10
C GLN A 90 23.90 -9.55 10.79
N ASN A 91 23.05 -8.90 11.61
CA ASN A 91 21.61 -8.90 11.38
C ASN A 91 21.24 -8.12 10.11
N VAL A 92 21.94 -7.02 9.84
CA VAL A 92 21.74 -6.22 8.62
C VAL A 92 22.15 -7.01 7.37
N GLU A 93 23.30 -7.68 7.40
CA GLU A 93 23.75 -8.57 6.32
C GLU A 93 22.73 -9.69 6.04
N ALA A 94 22.20 -10.32 7.09
CA ALA A 94 21.15 -11.33 6.94
C ALA A 94 19.87 -10.76 6.29
N VAL A 95 19.49 -9.52 6.61
CA VAL A 95 18.36 -8.84 5.95
C VAL A 95 18.65 -8.59 4.47
N PHE A 96 19.86 -8.16 4.11
CA PHE A 96 20.23 -7.94 2.71
C PHE A 96 20.27 -9.24 1.90
N ALA A 97 20.80 -10.33 2.47
CA ALA A 97 20.77 -11.64 1.82
C ALA A 97 19.32 -12.09 1.52
N LEU A 98 18.38 -11.86 2.44
CA LEU A 98 16.96 -12.13 2.23
C LEU A 98 16.32 -11.22 1.16
N ILE A 99 16.79 -9.98 1.01
CA ILE A 99 16.33 -9.07 -0.04
C ILE A 99 16.81 -9.57 -1.41
N GLU A 100 18.08 -10.00 -1.52
CA GLU A 100 18.66 -10.54 -2.74
C GLU A 100 17.94 -11.83 -3.18
N GLU A 101 17.77 -12.78 -2.27
CA GLU A 101 17.02 -14.03 -2.52
C GLU A 101 15.61 -13.75 -3.08
N ARG A 102 14.91 -12.74 -2.54
CA ARG A 102 13.58 -12.35 -3.01
C ARG A 102 13.59 -11.56 -4.31
N ALA A 103 14.67 -10.86 -4.61
CA ALA A 103 14.82 -10.04 -5.80
C ALA A 103 15.11 -10.88 -7.06
N GLU A 104 15.72 -12.06 -6.90
CA GLU A 104 16.01 -12.98 -8.01
C GLU A 104 14.74 -13.41 -8.77
N GLY A 105 13.58 -13.35 -8.10
CA GLY A 105 12.30 -13.73 -8.69
C GLY A 105 12.22 -15.23 -8.98
N PRO A 106 11.06 -15.78 -9.36
CA PRO A 106 11.01 -17.17 -9.76
C PRO A 106 11.74 -17.38 -11.09
N PRO A 107 12.18 -18.61 -11.42
CA PRO A 107 12.93 -18.92 -12.65
C PRO A 107 12.25 -18.46 -13.95
N TRP A 108 10.93 -18.29 -13.93
CA TRP A 108 10.11 -17.83 -15.04
C TRP A 108 9.85 -16.30 -15.06
N GLN A 109 10.46 -15.52 -14.16
CA GLN A 109 10.39 -14.05 -14.14
C GLN A 109 10.76 -13.40 -15.49
N PRO A 110 11.77 -13.87 -16.25
CA PRO A 110 12.08 -13.33 -17.58
C PRO A 110 10.95 -13.53 -18.61
N LEU A 111 10.18 -14.62 -18.50
CA LEU A 111 9.06 -14.92 -19.40
C LEU A 111 7.86 -14.01 -19.16
N PHE A 112 7.61 -13.64 -17.90
CA PHE A 112 6.55 -12.67 -17.56
C PHE A 112 6.79 -11.28 -18.18
N ASN A 113 8.05 -10.85 -18.29
CA ASN A 113 8.40 -9.58 -18.94
C ASN A 113 8.20 -9.60 -20.46
N GLN A 114 8.25 -10.78 -21.10
CA GLN A 114 7.98 -10.96 -22.53
C GLN A 114 6.48 -10.91 -22.85
N TRP A 115 5.63 -11.35 -21.92
CA TRP A 115 4.17 -11.41 -22.11
C TRP A 115 3.40 -10.22 -21.53
N ARG A 116 4.07 -9.27 -20.87
CA ARG A 116 3.43 -8.03 -20.44
C ARG A 116 3.09 -7.20 -21.70
N PRO A 117 1.80 -7.04 -22.05
CA PRO A 117 1.43 -6.36 -23.28
C PRO A 117 1.96 -4.91 -23.30
N PRO A 118 2.15 -4.30 -24.48
CA PRO A 118 2.40 -2.87 -24.57
C PRO A 118 1.16 -2.12 -24.06
N ASP A 119 1.18 -1.69 -22.79
CA ASP A 119 0.01 -1.07 -22.17
C ASP A 119 -0.31 0.30 -22.80
N HIS A 120 -1.57 0.46 -23.22
CA HIS A 120 -2.17 1.56 -24.02
C HIS A 120 -2.19 2.97 -23.39
N ILE A 121 -1.34 3.25 -22.39
CA ILE A 121 -1.35 4.50 -21.61
C ILE A 121 -0.94 5.74 -22.47
N ALA A 122 -0.40 5.54 -23.67
CA ALA A 122 -0.11 6.63 -24.61
C ALA A 122 -1.36 7.36 -25.18
N ARG A 123 -2.59 6.83 -25.02
CA ARG A 123 -3.78 7.42 -25.65
C ARG A 123 -4.42 8.59 -24.90
N ARG A 124 -4.05 8.86 -23.64
CA ARG A 124 -4.71 9.93 -22.84
C ARG A 124 -4.09 11.34 -22.98
N SER A 125 -3.03 11.49 -23.76
CA SER A 125 -2.30 12.75 -23.90
C SER A 125 -2.62 13.55 -25.17
N ARG A 126 -3.55 13.09 -26.03
CA ARG A 126 -4.02 13.86 -27.18
C ARG A 126 -5.44 14.37 -26.91
N GLY A 127 -5.61 15.69 -27.08
CA GLY A 127 -6.74 16.46 -26.58
C GLY A 127 -8.09 15.83 -26.88
N MET A 128 -8.88 15.63 -25.83
CA MET A 128 -10.30 15.44 -25.95
C MET A 128 -10.93 16.38 -24.93
N ALA A 129 -11.45 17.51 -25.42
CA ALA A 129 -12.37 18.33 -24.67
C ALA A 129 -13.49 17.42 -24.17
N LEU A 130 -13.68 17.38 -22.86
CA LEU A 130 -14.84 16.71 -22.27
C LEU A 130 -16.08 17.48 -22.74
N PRO A 131 -17.03 16.88 -23.48
CA PRO A 131 -18.28 17.56 -23.74
C PRO A 131 -19.00 17.74 -22.41
N SER A 132 -19.39 18.98 -22.11
CA SER A 132 -20.25 19.34 -21.00
C SER A 132 -21.59 18.63 -21.12
N ARG A 133 -21.72 17.45 -20.51
CA ARG A 133 -23.02 16.82 -20.31
C ARG A 133 -23.63 17.33 -19.00
N SER A 134 -24.66 18.16 -19.15
CA SER A 134 -25.64 18.45 -18.12
C SER A 134 -26.21 17.14 -17.57
N TYR A 135 -26.25 17.02 -16.24
CA TYR A 135 -26.90 15.91 -15.57
C TYR A 135 -28.43 16.05 -15.72
N GLY A 136 -28.97 15.44 -16.77
CA GLY A 136 -30.40 15.14 -16.87
C GLY A 136 -30.74 13.94 -15.99
N SER A 137 -31.64 14.15 -15.04
CA SER A 137 -32.21 13.14 -14.13
C SER A 137 -32.97 12.06 -14.90
N SER A 138 -32.40 10.86 -15.01
CA SER A 138 -33.17 9.61 -15.17
C SER A 138 -32.25 8.39 -14.96
N ALA A 139 -32.12 7.95 -13.70
CA ALA A 139 -31.49 6.66 -13.40
C ALA A 139 -32.49 5.52 -13.73
N PRO A 140 -32.09 4.46 -14.45
CA PRO A 140 -32.96 3.31 -14.63
C PRO A 140 -33.11 2.56 -13.31
N ARG A 141 -34.36 2.27 -12.92
CA ARG A 141 -34.72 1.54 -11.70
C ARG A 141 -34.02 0.17 -11.71
N ARG A 142 -33.15 -0.06 -10.72
CA ARG A 142 -32.60 -1.40 -10.43
C ARG A 142 -33.76 -2.32 -10.02
N SER A 143 -33.98 -3.39 -10.77
CA SER A 143 -34.86 -4.49 -10.37
C SER A 143 -34.30 -5.16 -9.12
N ALA A 144 -35.18 -5.43 -8.15
CA ALA A 144 -34.83 -6.01 -6.86
C ALA A 144 -34.39 -7.47 -7.02
N ARG A 145 -33.26 -7.84 -6.43
CA ARG A 145 -32.85 -9.25 -6.25
C ARG A 145 -33.74 -9.90 -5.18
N PRO A 146 -34.32 -11.09 -5.42
CA PRO A 146 -35.08 -11.78 -4.38
C PRO A 146 -34.15 -12.29 -3.26
N ARG A 147 -34.53 -12.01 -2.01
CA ARG A 147 -33.90 -12.54 -0.79
C ARG A 147 -34.22 -14.03 -0.67
N ARG A 148 -33.22 -14.91 -0.70
CA ARG A 148 -33.40 -16.30 -0.23
C ARG A 148 -33.57 -16.30 1.29
N ALA A 149 -34.70 -16.81 1.75
CA ALA A 149 -35.03 -16.99 3.16
C ALA A 149 -34.09 -18.01 3.82
N ARG A 150 -33.67 -17.70 5.04
CA ARG A 150 -32.99 -18.64 5.95
C ARG A 150 -34.06 -19.60 6.48
N SER A 151 -33.85 -20.90 6.31
CA SER A 151 -34.55 -21.93 7.08
C SER A 151 -33.55 -22.51 8.08
N CYS A 152 -33.71 -22.13 9.34
CA CYS A 152 -33.16 -22.87 10.47
C CYS A 152 -33.97 -24.17 10.61
N ASN A 153 -33.30 -25.31 10.76
CA ASN A 153 -33.80 -26.41 11.58
C ASN A 153 -32.59 -27.20 12.10
N GLY A 154 -32.49 -27.25 13.42
CA GLY A 154 -31.42 -27.96 14.11
C GLY A 154 -31.68 -29.46 14.21
N ILE A 155 -30.61 -30.22 14.34
CA ILE A 155 -30.64 -31.59 14.87
C ILE A 155 -29.43 -31.77 15.81
N LYS A 156 -29.81 -31.89 17.08
CA LYS A 156 -29.26 -32.59 18.26
C LYS A 156 -27.87 -33.24 18.22
N THR A 157 -27.12 -32.91 19.28
CA THR A 157 -26.22 -33.72 20.14
C THR A 157 -26.31 -35.24 20.00
N GLN A 158 -25.16 -35.92 19.90
CA GLN A 158 -24.84 -37.12 20.70
C GLN A 158 -23.33 -37.45 20.66
N LEU A 159 -22.77 -37.56 21.87
CA LEU A 159 -21.58 -38.29 22.37
C LEU A 159 -20.25 -38.21 21.60
#